data_AF-A0A953SU90-F1
#
_entry.id   AF-A0A953SU90-F1
#
_cell.length_a   1.000
_cell.length_b   1.000
_cell.length_c   1.000
_cell.angle_alpha   90.00
_cell.angle_beta   90.00
_cell.angle_gamma   90.00
#
_symmetry.space_group_name_H-M   'P 1'
#
loop_
_entity.id
_entity.type
_entity.pdbx_description
1 polymer ?
#
loop_
_entity_poly.entity_id
_entity_poly.type
_entity_poly.pdbx_seq_one_letter_code
_entity_poly.pdbx_strand_id
1 'polypeptide(L)'
;GFEGKQVAAALYENDRLIEQKNVSLSKEGFQSIPFNYLPKTGGEKKMSINISALPGEENISNNKKVFYINVLDNKLKVLLLSGAPSEDLSFIRSSLKLDENISVSSVTVLNQNKIIEKINPTAAVDSADIIFLIGFPSKQTPQPLLQKTIEALTVRNKPFFFILENSTDYTLLNPFQKSLSFSVQQGISKNYEVQPFIGAGDVENPLLQNNSQNPADAWNNLPPVYQPSNDFKAKPGSDILSSVKINNIPLNRPLIITQRISRSRSITVLAFDIWKWKLQTAPKNLNLFDSFILNSVKWLNTANDQKQVRIITSKKLYSPGEPVEFTAQVYDESFNPVSDAELQLKINGPDKTDILLNSLGGGLYEGSFNTNLSGDYSFNGTATLSGKNLGVDKGRFNIGEVDIEKIDDRMDYEFLNSLSKLSGGNFYFADNSEDLFEKLKTISELSSKEKLTVSEINLWSNQWMMIAAIFFFAFEWFMRKRSGML
;
A
#
# COMPACT_ATOMS: atom_id res chain seq x y z
N GLY A 1 22.00 8.36 26.28
CA GLY A 1 23.00 7.77 27.20
C GLY A 1 23.81 6.71 26.46
N PHE A 2 24.89 6.22 27.07
CA PHE A 2 25.79 5.16 26.55
C PHE A 2 26.75 5.51 25.39
N GLU A 3 27.07 6.79 25.19
CA GLU A 3 28.10 7.23 24.21
C GLU A 3 29.42 6.44 24.36
N GLY A 4 29.99 6.00 23.24
CA GLY A 4 31.27 5.28 23.18
C GLY A 4 31.22 3.83 23.69
N LYS A 5 30.10 3.37 24.26
CA LYS A 5 29.92 1.96 24.61
C LYS A 5 29.77 1.11 23.34
N GLN A 6 30.27 -0.12 23.42
CA GLN A 6 30.19 -1.10 22.34
C GLN A 6 28.94 -1.95 22.54
N VAL A 7 28.13 -2.08 21.50
CA VAL A 7 26.97 -2.97 21.44
C VAL A 7 27.10 -3.91 20.24
N ALA A 8 26.58 -5.11 20.36
CA ALA A 8 26.43 -6.04 19.25
C ALA A 8 25.04 -5.84 18.62
N ALA A 9 25.01 -5.42 17.36
CA ALA A 9 23.80 -5.40 16.54
C ALA A 9 23.76 -6.68 15.68
N ALA A 10 22.70 -7.46 15.79
CA ALA A 10 22.55 -8.75 15.13
C ALA A 10 21.24 -8.82 14.33
N LEU A 11 21.32 -9.29 13.09
CA LEU A 11 20.18 -9.54 12.21
C LEU A 11 19.86 -11.04 12.19
N TYR A 12 18.58 -11.38 12.34
CA TYR A 12 18.08 -12.75 12.32
C TYR A 12 16.98 -12.94 11.27
N GLU A 13 16.89 -14.14 10.71
CA GLU A 13 15.78 -14.64 9.88
C GLU A 13 15.15 -15.85 10.58
N ASN A 14 13.88 -15.79 10.97
CA ASN A 14 13.19 -16.87 11.72
C ASN A 14 14.06 -17.40 12.89
N ASP A 15 14.59 -16.49 13.70
CA ASP A 15 15.50 -16.75 14.84
C ASP A 15 16.88 -17.32 14.50
N ARG A 16 17.21 -17.49 13.21
CA ARG A 16 18.55 -17.84 12.75
C ARG A 16 19.39 -16.59 12.53
N LEU A 17 20.55 -16.50 13.19
CA LEU A 17 21.50 -15.42 12.99
C LEU A 17 21.99 -15.37 11.53
N ILE A 18 21.87 -14.20 10.91
CA ILE A 18 22.36 -13.89 9.56
C ILE A 18 23.72 -13.21 9.63
N GLU A 19 23.80 -12.11 10.38
CA GLU A 19 25.00 -11.28 10.48
C GLU A 19 24.99 -10.55 11.84
N GLN A 20 26.18 -10.34 12.43
CA GLN A 20 26.36 -9.58 13.68
C GLN A 20 27.50 -8.58 13.50
N LYS A 21 27.32 -7.36 13.99
CA LYS A 21 28.30 -6.28 13.96
C LYS A 21 28.47 -5.66 15.35
N ASN A 22 29.72 -5.38 15.72
CA ASN A 22 30.02 -4.60 16.91
C ASN A 22 30.03 -3.12 16.53
N VAL A 23 29.28 -2.31 17.26
CA VAL A 23 29.05 -0.90 16.96
C VAL A 23 29.31 -0.08 18.21
N SER A 24 30.09 0.99 18.07
CA SER A 24 30.25 1.99 19.11
C SER A 24 29.16 3.04 18.98
N LEU A 25 28.40 3.27 20.05
CA LEU A 25 27.27 4.20 20.07
C LEU A 25 27.75 5.65 19.92
N SER A 26 27.14 6.37 18.97
CA SER A 26 27.45 7.77 18.68
C SER A 26 26.88 8.74 19.71
N LYS A 27 27.48 9.92 19.82
CA LYS A 27 26.98 11.04 20.64
C LYS A 27 25.73 11.70 20.07
N GLU A 28 25.60 11.68 18.74
CA GLU A 28 24.53 12.34 17.99
C GLU A 28 23.17 11.63 18.11
N GLY A 29 23.13 10.45 18.75
CA GLY A 29 21.91 9.69 19.04
C GLY A 29 21.34 8.91 17.85
N PHE A 30 21.71 9.27 16.62
CA PHE A 30 21.34 8.54 15.41
C PHE A 30 22.57 7.89 14.77
N GLN A 31 22.44 6.62 14.39
CA GLN A 31 23.48 5.88 13.71
C GLN A 31 22.85 4.86 12.75
N SER A 32 23.36 4.80 11.53
CA SER A 32 22.92 3.83 10.52
C SER A 32 23.92 2.70 10.39
N ILE A 33 23.45 1.45 10.53
CA ILE A 33 24.27 0.24 10.43
C ILE A 33 23.74 -0.57 9.24
N PRO A 34 24.48 -0.69 8.13
CA PRO A 34 24.04 -1.51 7.01
C PRO A 34 24.18 -2.99 7.34
N PHE A 35 23.21 -3.82 6.96
CA PHE A 35 23.29 -5.28 7.01
C PHE A 35 23.11 -5.85 5.60
N ASN A 36 23.86 -6.91 5.28
CA ASN A 36 23.75 -7.60 4.00
C ASN A 36 22.97 -8.90 4.19
N TYR A 37 21.85 -9.03 3.49
CA TYR A 37 20.98 -10.19 3.58
C TYR A 37 20.76 -10.80 2.20
N LEU A 38 21.18 -12.07 2.04
CA LEU A 38 20.92 -12.85 0.83
C LEU A 38 19.93 -13.99 1.17
N PRO A 39 18.66 -13.89 0.76
CA PRO A 39 17.67 -14.90 1.10
C PRO A 39 17.94 -16.22 0.39
N LYS A 40 17.69 -17.34 1.08
CA LYS A 40 17.90 -18.70 0.55
C LYS A 40 16.66 -19.27 -0.16
N THR A 41 15.49 -18.83 0.27
CA THR A 41 14.18 -19.29 -0.23
C THR A 41 13.26 -18.08 -0.30
N GLY A 42 12.31 -18.05 -1.22
CA GLY A 42 11.30 -16.99 -1.25
C GLY A 42 10.17 -17.23 -0.26
N GLY A 43 9.15 -16.38 -0.35
CA GLY A 43 8.05 -16.23 0.58
C GLY A 43 8.29 -15.19 1.68
N GLU A 44 7.27 -15.02 2.51
CA GLU A 44 7.31 -14.11 3.67
C GLU A 44 8.33 -14.63 4.71
N LYS A 45 9.27 -13.77 5.08
CA LYS A 45 10.32 -14.02 6.08
C LYS A 45 10.13 -13.10 7.26
N LYS A 46 10.17 -13.68 8.47
CA LYS A 46 10.26 -12.93 9.72
C LYS A 46 11.70 -12.53 9.94
N MET A 47 11.94 -11.24 10.04
CA MET A 47 13.24 -10.64 10.33
C MET A 47 13.21 -10.04 11.72
N SER A 48 14.33 -10.14 12.45
CA SER A 48 14.51 -9.41 13.69
C SER A 48 15.90 -8.80 13.78
N ILE A 49 15.97 -7.56 14.27
CA ILE A 49 17.22 -6.89 14.61
C ILE A 49 17.27 -6.80 16.13
N ASN A 50 18.36 -7.30 16.71
CA ASN A 50 18.60 -7.26 18.13
C ASN A 50 19.86 -6.45 18.43
N ILE A 51 19.81 -5.64 19.47
CA ILE A 51 20.93 -4.93 20.06
C ILE A 51 21.24 -5.57 21.41
N SER A 52 22.52 -5.78 21.73
CA SER A 52 22.91 -6.30 23.03
C SER A 52 22.61 -5.28 24.13
N ALA A 53 21.97 -5.73 25.22
CA ALA A 53 21.68 -4.89 26.38
C ALA A 53 22.97 -4.38 27.05
N LEU A 54 22.92 -3.17 27.58
CA LEU A 54 24.01 -2.57 28.36
C LEU A 54 23.69 -2.57 29.86
N PRO A 55 24.69 -2.71 30.74
CA PRO A 55 24.46 -2.57 32.17
C PRO A 55 23.90 -1.18 32.53
N GLY A 56 22.80 -1.14 33.26
CA GLY A 56 22.12 0.10 33.67
C GLY A 56 21.12 0.64 32.64
N GLU A 57 20.83 -0.10 31.58
CA GLU A 57 19.76 0.22 30.65
C GLU A 57 18.38 -0.06 31.27
N GLU A 58 17.51 0.95 31.29
CA GLU A 58 16.18 0.84 31.91
C GLU A 58 15.19 0.03 31.05
N ASN A 59 15.21 0.27 29.74
CA ASN A 59 14.32 -0.37 28.78
C ASN A 59 15.12 -1.26 27.82
N ILE A 60 15.18 -2.55 28.12
CA ILE A 60 15.80 -3.55 27.24
C ILE A 60 14.83 -4.11 26.18
N SER A 61 13.54 -3.82 26.29
CA SER A 61 12.51 -4.34 25.39
C SER A 61 12.57 -3.70 24.01
N ASN A 62 13.03 -2.44 23.91
CA ASN A 62 13.22 -1.72 22.65
C ASN A 62 14.48 -2.16 21.87
N ASN A 63 15.35 -2.99 22.47
CA ASN A 63 16.55 -3.50 21.81
C ASN A 63 16.25 -4.57 20.76
N LYS A 64 14.98 -4.98 20.60
CA LYS A 64 14.55 -5.92 19.58
C LYS A 64 13.48 -5.29 18.70
N LYS A 65 13.69 -5.35 17.38
CA LYS A 65 12.69 -4.95 16.39
C LYS A 65 12.40 -6.11 15.45
N VAL A 66 11.14 -6.52 15.39
CA VAL A 66 10.67 -7.58 14.48
C VAL A 66 9.94 -6.93 13.30
N PHE A 67 10.11 -7.48 12.10
CA PHE A 67 9.39 -7.07 10.91
C PHE A 67 9.33 -8.22 9.90
N TYR A 68 8.46 -8.11 8.89
CA TYR A 68 8.32 -9.12 7.84
C TYR A 68 8.74 -8.54 6.50
N ILE A 69 9.47 -9.33 5.71
CA ILE A 69 9.80 -9.03 4.31
C ILE A 69 9.24 -10.13 3.42
N ASN A 70 8.76 -9.79 2.23
CA ASN A 70 8.36 -10.79 1.25
C ASN A 70 9.47 -10.97 0.21
N VAL A 71 10.12 -12.13 0.22
CA VAL A 71 11.16 -12.46 -0.75
C VAL A 71 10.52 -13.15 -1.95
N LEU A 72 10.80 -12.67 -3.16
CA LEU A 72 10.33 -13.33 -4.37
C LEU A 72 11.09 -14.65 -4.59
N ASP A 73 10.36 -15.73 -4.91
CA ASP A 73 10.94 -17.06 -5.13
C ASP A 73 11.93 -17.10 -6.33
N ASN A 74 11.80 -16.17 -7.26
CA ASN A 74 12.67 -16.03 -8.43
C ASN A 74 12.79 -14.57 -8.88
N LYS A 75 13.90 -14.25 -9.56
CA LYS A 75 14.00 -12.99 -10.30
C LYS A 75 12.96 -13.00 -11.41
N LEU A 76 12.28 -11.88 -11.57
CA LEU A 76 11.30 -11.68 -12.63
C LEU A 76 11.99 -11.73 -13.99
N LYS A 77 11.59 -12.65 -14.85
CA LYS A 77 12.21 -12.85 -16.16
C LYS A 77 11.57 -11.92 -17.18
N VAL A 78 12.28 -10.88 -17.59
CA VAL A 78 11.83 -9.94 -18.63
C VAL A 78 12.57 -10.24 -19.93
N LEU A 79 11.81 -10.52 -20.98
CA LEU A 79 12.35 -10.74 -22.33
C LEU A 79 12.10 -9.52 -23.21
N LEU A 80 13.18 -8.98 -23.78
CA LEU A 80 13.14 -7.96 -24.82
C LEU A 80 13.13 -8.64 -26.18
N LEU A 81 11.98 -8.70 -26.85
CA LEU A 81 11.85 -9.14 -28.24
C LEU A 81 11.88 -7.92 -29.15
N SER A 82 12.94 -7.79 -29.93
CA SER A 82 13.14 -6.62 -30.79
C SER A 82 13.15 -6.98 -32.28
N GLY A 83 12.41 -6.21 -33.06
CA GLY A 83 12.25 -6.40 -34.50
C GLY A 83 13.46 -5.98 -35.34
N ALA A 84 14.32 -5.12 -34.78
CA ALA A 84 15.57 -4.65 -35.35
C ALA A 84 16.46 -4.06 -34.23
N PRO A 85 17.77 -3.92 -34.41
CA PRO A 85 18.60 -3.19 -33.44
C PRO A 85 18.15 -1.72 -33.34
N SER A 86 17.96 -1.21 -32.12
CA SER A 86 17.56 0.18 -31.87
C SER A 86 18.16 0.76 -30.59
N GLU A 87 18.15 2.09 -30.50
CA GLU A 87 18.51 2.85 -29.30
C GLU A 87 17.49 2.58 -28.19
N ASP A 88 16.19 2.56 -28.51
CA ASP A 88 15.12 2.24 -27.54
C ASP A 88 15.38 0.89 -26.87
N LEU A 89 15.73 -0.15 -27.63
CA LEU A 89 16.15 -1.45 -27.08
C LEU A 89 17.31 -1.30 -26.08
N SER A 90 18.35 -0.56 -26.45
CA SER A 90 19.56 -0.41 -25.62
C SER A 90 19.27 0.32 -24.31
N PHE A 91 18.51 1.42 -24.36
CA PHE A 91 18.15 2.23 -23.20
C PHE A 91 17.14 1.51 -22.30
N ILE A 92 16.11 0.86 -22.85
CA ILE A 92 15.17 0.04 -22.06
C ILE A 92 15.94 -1.08 -21.36
N ARG A 93 16.80 -1.81 -22.08
CA ARG A 93 17.63 -2.88 -21.49
C ARG A 93 18.51 -2.38 -20.35
N SER A 94 19.14 -1.21 -20.51
CA SER A 94 19.96 -0.61 -19.46
C SER A 94 19.14 -0.25 -18.22
N SER A 95 17.91 0.22 -18.41
CA SER A 95 17.03 0.67 -17.32
C SER A 95 16.47 -0.51 -16.54
N LEU A 96 16.07 -1.59 -17.23
CA LEU A 96 15.66 -2.85 -16.61
C LEU A 96 16.77 -3.51 -15.77
N LYS A 97 18.04 -3.34 -16.17
CA LYS A 97 19.19 -3.87 -15.43
C LYS A 97 19.52 -3.11 -14.14
N LEU A 98 18.87 -1.97 -13.88
CA LEU A 98 19.03 -1.23 -12.63
C LEU A 98 18.38 -1.95 -11.44
N ASP A 99 17.36 -2.79 -11.69
CA ASP A 99 16.69 -3.56 -10.64
C ASP A 99 17.27 -4.98 -10.59
N GLU A 100 17.94 -5.31 -9.48
CA GLU A 100 18.58 -6.62 -9.29
C GLU A 100 17.57 -7.78 -9.21
N ASN A 101 16.29 -7.49 -8.97
CA ASN A 101 15.22 -8.49 -8.94
C ASN A 101 14.73 -8.88 -10.36
N ILE A 102 15.23 -8.23 -11.41
CA ILE A 102 14.86 -8.50 -12.80
C ILE A 102 15.99 -9.27 -13.50
N SER A 103 15.63 -10.39 -14.13
CA SER A 103 16.51 -11.11 -15.05
C SER A 103 16.15 -10.72 -16.49
N VAL A 104 17.02 -9.93 -17.13
CA VAL A 104 16.78 -9.41 -18.49
C VAL A 104 17.45 -10.28 -19.54
N SER A 105 16.68 -10.77 -20.51
CA SER A 105 17.17 -11.43 -21.72
C SER A 105 16.71 -10.66 -22.96
N SER A 106 17.45 -10.74 -24.07
CA SER A 106 17.06 -10.09 -25.33
C SER A 106 17.17 -11.03 -26.53
N VAL A 107 16.26 -10.85 -27.48
CA VAL A 107 16.26 -11.48 -28.80
C VAL A 107 16.06 -10.37 -29.81
N THR A 108 17.12 -10.04 -30.54
CA THR A 108 17.13 -8.97 -31.53
C THR A 108 17.23 -9.56 -32.93
N VAL A 109 16.18 -9.35 -33.72
CA VAL A 109 16.13 -9.82 -35.12
C VAL A 109 17.02 -8.94 -35.99
N LEU A 110 17.96 -9.54 -36.73
CA LEU A 110 18.75 -8.84 -37.73
C LEU A 110 18.22 -9.11 -39.14
N ASN A 111 17.88 -10.36 -39.42
CA ASN A 111 17.16 -10.80 -40.61
C ASN A 111 16.44 -12.13 -40.32
N GLN A 112 15.66 -12.64 -41.27
CA GLN A 112 14.86 -13.87 -41.12
C GLN A 112 15.66 -15.11 -40.66
N ASN A 113 16.97 -15.13 -40.91
CA ASN A 113 17.85 -16.26 -40.59
C ASN A 113 18.83 -15.96 -39.45
N LYS A 114 18.84 -14.76 -38.90
CA LYS A 114 19.86 -14.32 -37.95
C LYS A 114 19.29 -13.45 -36.84
N ILE A 115 19.56 -13.89 -35.61
CA ILE A 115 19.34 -13.17 -34.37
C ILE A 115 20.71 -12.83 -33.79
N ILE A 116 20.82 -11.69 -33.11
CA ILE A 116 22.10 -11.20 -32.57
C ILE A 116 22.57 -12.05 -31.40
N GLU A 117 21.68 -12.33 -30.45
CA GLU A 117 21.99 -13.08 -29.24
C GLU A 117 22.09 -14.59 -29.54
N LYS A 118 23.10 -15.23 -28.94
CA LYS A 118 23.34 -16.68 -29.06
C LYS A 118 22.48 -17.47 -28.06
N ILE A 119 21.16 -17.29 -28.12
CA ILE A 119 20.19 -17.98 -27.26
C ILE A 119 19.10 -18.63 -28.12
N ASN A 120 18.40 -19.63 -27.56
CA ASN A 120 17.21 -20.18 -28.22
C ASN A 120 16.03 -19.20 -28.08
N PRO A 121 15.54 -18.58 -29.18
CA PRO A 121 14.53 -17.53 -29.11
C PRO A 121 13.18 -18.04 -28.60
N THR A 122 12.74 -19.23 -29.02
CA THR A 122 11.43 -19.76 -28.62
C THR A 122 11.42 -20.19 -27.17
N ALA A 123 12.52 -20.79 -26.69
CA ALA A 123 12.70 -21.10 -25.27
C ALA A 123 12.76 -19.84 -24.39
N ALA A 124 13.37 -18.75 -24.89
CA ALA A 124 13.36 -17.47 -24.21
C ALA A 124 11.93 -16.93 -24.06
N VAL A 125 11.12 -16.99 -25.12
CA VAL A 125 9.68 -16.62 -25.07
C VAL A 125 8.92 -17.48 -24.07
N ASP A 126 9.15 -18.80 -24.03
CA ASP A 126 8.49 -19.71 -23.09
C ASP A 126 8.80 -19.40 -21.64
N SER A 127 10.05 -19.05 -21.33
CA SER A 127 10.51 -18.83 -19.96
C SER A 127 10.27 -17.43 -19.39
N ALA A 128 9.90 -16.45 -20.24
CA ALA A 128 9.67 -15.08 -19.82
C ALA A 128 8.40 -14.91 -18.97
N ASP A 129 8.45 -14.11 -17.91
CA ASP A 129 7.26 -13.70 -17.15
C ASP A 129 6.59 -12.50 -17.82
N ILE A 130 7.39 -11.57 -18.37
CA ILE A 130 6.93 -10.39 -19.12
C ILE A 130 7.69 -10.28 -20.44
N ILE A 131 6.98 -9.87 -21.49
CA ILE A 131 7.57 -9.67 -22.82
C ILE A 131 7.52 -8.18 -23.19
N PHE A 132 8.66 -7.60 -23.53
CA PHE A 132 8.77 -6.27 -24.12
C PHE A 132 8.95 -6.43 -25.64
N LEU A 133 7.93 -6.06 -26.39
CA LEU A 133 7.91 -6.04 -27.85
C LEU A 133 8.40 -4.67 -28.32
N ILE A 134 9.62 -4.62 -28.84
CA ILE A 134 10.30 -3.37 -29.24
C ILE A 134 10.46 -3.35 -30.75
N GLY A 135 9.57 -2.65 -31.45
CA GLY A 135 9.55 -2.69 -32.91
C GLY A 135 9.15 -4.06 -33.48
N PHE A 136 8.64 -4.97 -32.63
CA PHE A 136 8.33 -6.35 -33.00
C PHE A 136 6.82 -6.55 -33.22
N PRO A 137 6.39 -7.31 -34.23
CA PRO A 137 7.19 -7.99 -35.25
C PRO A 137 7.66 -7.02 -36.33
N SER A 138 8.74 -7.38 -37.01
CA SER A 138 9.20 -6.72 -38.23
C SER A 138 9.05 -7.65 -39.44
N LYS A 139 9.21 -7.11 -40.65
CA LYS A 139 9.26 -7.92 -41.89
C LYS A 139 10.33 -9.01 -41.86
N GLN A 140 11.34 -8.83 -41.01
CA GLN A 140 12.46 -9.74 -40.84
C GLN A 140 12.21 -10.80 -39.75
N THR A 141 11.09 -10.74 -39.03
CA THR A 141 10.82 -11.67 -37.93
C THR A 141 10.71 -13.12 -38.44
N PRO A 142 11.49 -14.07 -37.88
CA PRO A 142 11.37 -15.49 -38.20
C PRO A 142 9.99 -16.05 -37.82
N GLN A 143 9.38 -16.84 -38.70
CA GLN A 143 8.04 -17.41 -38.48
C GLN A 143 7.89 -18.22 -37.19
N PRO A 144 8.85 -19.09 -36.79
CA PRO A 144 8.74 -19.83 -35.53
C PRO A 144 8.70 -18.91 -34.30
N LEU A 145 9.47 -17.81 -34.32
CA LEU A 145 9.47 -16.83 -33.24
C LEU A 145 8.15 -16.05 -33.20
N LEU A 146 7.61 -15.67 -34.36
CA LEU A 146 6.32 -14.98 -34.46
C LEU A 146 5.19 -15.86 -33.90
N GLN A 147 5.08 -17.11 -34.35
CA GLN A 147 4.04 -18.03 -33.85
C GLN A 147 4.16 -18.26 -32.35
N LYS A 148 5.38 -18.43 -31.84
CA LYS A 148 5.61 -18.61 -30.40
C LYS A 148 5.21 -17.39 -29.59
N THR A 149 5.46 -16.20 -30.13
CA THR A 149 5.06 -14.94 -29.50
C THR A 149 3.54 -14.80 -29.49
N ILE A 150 2.87 -15.13 -30.60
CA ILE A 150 1.39 -15.13 -30.66
C ILE A 150 0.83 -16.09 -29.61
N GLU A 151 1.32 -17.32 -29.52
CA GLU A 151 0.91 -18.30 -28.49
C GLU A 151 1.06 -17.73 -27.08
N ALA A 152 2.22 -17.12 -26.78
CA ALA A 152 2.50 -16.52 -25.48
C ALA A 152 1.52 -15.39 -25.10
N LEU A 153 1.15 -14.53 -26.06
CA LEU A 153 0.29 -13.36 -25.80
C LEU A 153 -1.20 -13.68 -25.83
N THR A 154 -1.62 -14.68 -26.61
CA THR A 154 -3.04 -14.98 -26.87
C THR A 154 -3.57 -16.20 -26.13
N VAL A 155 -2.73 -17.21 -25.89
CA VAL A 155 -3.13 -18.45 -25.23
C VAL A 155 -2.65 -18.44 -23.79
N ARG A 156 -1.39 -18.04 -23.56
CA ARG A 156 -0.79 -18.01 -22.22
C ARG A 156 -1.00 -16.69 -21.47
N ASN A 157 -1.63 -15.71 -22.13
CA ASN A 157 -1.96 -14.40 -21.55
C ASN A 157 -0.78 -13.68 -20.90
N LYS A 158 0.44 -13.87 -21.42
CA LYS A 158 1.63 -13.24 -20.83
C LYS A 158 1.49 -11.71 -20.88
N PRO A 159 1.71 -11.01 -19.76
CA PRO A 159 1.71 -9.55 -19.75
C PRO A 159 2.82 -9.03 -20.64
N PHE A 160 2.56 -7.91 -21.33
CA PHE A 160 3.51 -7.39 -22.30
C PHE A 160 3.55 -5.87 -22.37
N PHE A 161 4.74 -5.35 -22.65
CA PHE A 161 4.96 -3.97 -23.04
C PHE A 161 5.16 -3.93 -24.56
N PHE A 162 4.47 -3.05 -25.25
CA PHE A 162 4.62 -2.85 -26.68
C PHE A 162 5.09 -1.43 -26.95
N ILE A 163 6.15 -1.30 -27.75
CA ILE A 163 6.57 -0.02 -28.31
C ILE A 163 6.68 -0.13 -29.81
N LEU A 164 6.07 0.85 -30.47
CA LEU A 164 6.12 1.00 -31.91
C LEU A 164 7.53 1.44 -32.34
N GLU A 165 8.03 0.91 -33.45
CA GLU A 165 9.20 1.47 -34.14
C GLU A 165 8.98 1.52 -35.65
N ASN A 166 9.90 2.17 -36.37
CA ASN A 166 9.94 2.12 -37.84
C ASN A 166 10.04 0.69 -38.40
N SER A 167 10.56 -0.25 -37.60
CA SER A 167 10.69 -1.66 -37.96
C SER A 167 9.37 -2.45 -37.84
N THR A 168 8.36 -1.92 -37.13
CA THR A 168 7.10 -2.62 -36.86
C THR A 168 6.29 -2.85 -38.13
N ASP A 169 5.92 -4.11 -38.39
CA ASP A 169 5.00 -4.47 -39.47
C ASP A 169 3.57 -4.61 -38.95
N TYR A 170 2.71 -3.66 -39.31
CA TYR A 170 1.31 -3.62 -38.88
C TYR A 170 0.49 -4.84 -39.36
N THR A 171 0.86 -5.45 -40.49
CA THR A 171 0.15 -6.63 -41.03
C THR A 171 0.41 -7.84 -40.15
N LEU A 172 1.65 -7.97 -39.65
CA LEU A 172 2.04 -9.05 -38.74
C LEU A 172 1.49 -8.87 -37.32
N LEU A 173 0.86 -7.73 -36.99
CA LEU A 173 0.13 -7.54 -35.73
C LEU A 173 -1.24 -8.23 -35.73
N ASN A 174 -1.85 -8.43 -36.91
CA ASN A 174 -3.21 -8.96 -37.05
C ASN A 174 -3.48 -10.26 -36.23
N PRO A 175 -2.57 -11.26 -36.21
CA PRO A 175 -2.82 -12.53 -35.51
C PRO A 175 -3.01 -12.40 -34.00
N PHE A 176 -2.42 -11.38 -33.37
CA PHE A 176 -2.56 -11.11 -31.93
C PHE A 176 -3.17 -9.73 -31.67
N GLN A 177 -3.83 -9.15 -32.67
CA GLN A 177 -4.46 -7.84 -32.56
C GLN A 177 -5.42 -7.82 -31.38
N LYS A 178 -6.15 -8.91 -31.10
CA LYS A 178 -7.09 -9.00 -29.97
C LYS A 178 -6.44 -8.67 -28.62
N SER A 179 -5.17 -9.05 -28.41
CA SER A 179 -4.42 -8.76 -27.18
C SER A 179 -3.88 -7.34 -27.12
N LEU A 180 -3.75 -6.63 -28.26
CA LEU A 180 -3.30 -5.24 -28.31
C LEU A 180 -4.38 -4.27 -27.84
N SER A 181 -3.94 -3.21 -27.15
CA SER A 181 -4.75 -2.13 -26.59
C SER A 181 -5.27 -1.10 -27.62
N PHE A 182 -4.84 -1.24 -28.88
CA PHE A 182 -5.17 -0.30 -29.95
C PHE A 182 -5.62 -1.01 -31.21
N SER A 183 -6.35 -0.28 -32.05
CA SER A 183 -6.52 -0.58 -33.47
C SER A 183 -5.77 0.46 -34.30
N VAL A 184 -5.30 0.03 -35.46
CA VAL A 184 -4.55 0.87 -36.40
C VAL A 184 -5.22 0.79 -37.77
N GLN A 185 -5.51 1.94 -38.36
CA GLN A 185 -5.85 2.03 -39.79
C GLN A 185 -4.62 2.58 -40.53
N GLN A 186 -4.20 1.87 -41.57
CA GLN A 186 -3.05 2.29 -42.37
C GLN A 186 -3.40 3.57 -43.13
N GLY A 187 -2.58 4.59 -42.92
CA GLY A 187 -2.66 5.87 -43.63
C GLY A 187 -1.38 6.14 -44.42
N ILE A 188 -1.30 7.35 -45.00
CA ILE A 188 -0.08 7.83 -45.66
C ILE A 188 1.08 7.83 -44.65
N SER A 189 2.27 7.38 -45.04
CA SER A 189 3.45 7.28 -44.16
C SER A 189 4.15 8.62 -43.97
N LYS A 190 3.71 9.43 -43.01
CA LYS A 190 4.47 10.56 -42.48
C LYS A 190 4.69 10.37 -40.99
N ASN A 191 5.83 10.81 -40.47
CA ASN A 191 6.06 10.83 -39.02
C ASN A 191 5.85 12.25 -38.49
N TYR A 192 5.20 12.36 -37.32
CA TYR A 192 5.05 13.62 -36.60
C TYR A 192 5.92 13.63 -35.36
N GLU A 193 6.54 14.78 -35.09
CA GLU A 193 7.11 15.05 -33.77
C GLU A 193 5.98 15.35 -32.80
N VAL A 194 5.88 14.53 -31.77
CA VAL A 194 4.85 14.59 -30.75
C VAL A 194 5.50 14.61 -29.38
N GLN A 195 4.90 15.34 -28.45
CA GLN A 195 5.26 15.26 -27.03
C GLN A 195 4.12 14.59 -26.26
N PRO A 196 4.41 13.92 -25.14
CA PRO A 196 3.38 13.47 -24.22
C PRO A 196 2.58 14.65 -23.66
N PHE A 197 1.28 14.42 -23.51
CA PHE A 197 0.36 15.30 -22.80
C PHE A 197 -0.46 14.47 -21.79
N ILE A 198 -0.33 14.84 -20.52
CA ILE A 198 -1.01 14.25 -19.37
C ILE A 198 -1.99 15.28 -18.81
N GLY A 199 -3.25 14.88 -18.68
CA GLY A 199 -4.31 15.69 -18.10
C GLY A 199 -4.23 15.75 -16.56
N ALA A 200 -4.90 16.72 -15.96
CA ALA A 200 -4.86 16.94 -14.50
C ALA A 200 -5.41 15.76 -13.66
N GLY A 201 -6.21 14.85 -14.25
CA GLY A 201 -6.79 13.69 -13.56
C GLY A 201 -5.94 12.42 -13.54
N ASP A 202 -4.89 12.34 -14.37
CA ASP A 202 -4.15 11.09 -14.58
C ASP A 202 -2.87 10.99 -13.74
N VAL A 203 -2.54 12.04 -12.97
CA VAL A 203 -1.25 12.22 -12.28
C VAL A 203 -1.00 11.18 -11.18
N GLU A 204 -2.06 10.61 -10.61
CA GLU A 204 -1.97 9.60 -9.55
C GLU A 204 -1.55 8.22 -10.07
N ASN A 205 -1.53 8.00 -11.40
CA ASN A 205 -1.21 6.69 -11.95
C ASN A 205 0.22 6.26 -11.57
N PRO A 206 0.43 5.06 -10.99
CA PRO A 206 1.75 4.56 -10.60
C PRO A 206 2.78 4.54 -11.75
N LEU A 207 2.33 4.43 -13.00
CA LEU A 207 3.20 4.45 -14.18
C LEU A 207 3.84 5.81 -14.44
N LEU A 208 3.21 6.89 -13.98
CA LEU A 208 3.65 8.26 -14.22
C LEU A 208 4.50 8.83 -13.08
N GLN A 209 4.54 8.15 -11.94
CA GLN A 209 5.30 8.54 -10.75
C GLN A 209 6.80 8.62 -11.05
N ASN A 210 7.43 9.70 -10.61
CA ASN A 210 8.84 10.00 -10.78
C ASN A 210 9.35 10.90 -9.64
N ASN A 211 10.63 11.27 -9.65
CA ASN A 211 11.23 12.08 -8.58
C ASN A 211 10.97 13.60 -8.67
N SER A 212 10.08 14.06 -9.55
CA SER A 212 9.65 15.47 -9.65
C SER A 212 8.62 15.82 -8.57
N GLN A 213 8.64 17.06 -8.09
CA GLN A 213 7.57 17.62 -7.25
C GLN A 213 6.22 17.69 -7.97
N ASN A 214 6.25 17.87 -9.30
CA ASN A 214 5.07 17.78 -10.16
C ASN A 214 5.33 16.75 -11.28
N PRO A 215 4.87 15.49 -11.12
CA PRO A 215 5.06 14.45 -12.11
C PRO A 215 4.46 14.80 -13.48
N ALA A 216 3.27 15.39 -13.53
CA ALA A 216 2.59 15.72 -14.78
C ALA A 216 3.36 16.76 -15.60
N ASP A 217 3.88 17.80 -14.95
CA ASP A 217 4.70 18.81 -15.62
C ASP A 217 6.02 18.23 -16.15
N ALA A 218 6.63 17.29 -15.41
CA ALA A 218 7.84 16.61 -15.88
C ALA A 218 7.57 15.82 -17.16
N TRP A 219 6.45 15.10 -17.22
CA TRP A 219 6.01 14.40 -18.43
C TRP A 219 5.70 15.35 -19.57
N ASN A 220 4.89 16.39 -19.32
CA ASN A 220 4.49 17.36 -20.33
C ASN A 220 5.69 18.14 -20.93
N ASN A 221 6.85 18.15 -20.26
CA ASN A 221 8.07 18.81 -20.73
C ASN A 221 9.13 17.85 -21.29
N LEU A 222 8.77 16.59 -21.56
CA LEU A 222 9.66 15.64 -22.23
C LEU A 222 9.95 16.05 -23.69
N PRO A 223 11.11 15.63 -24.24
CA PRO A 223 11.40 15.90 -25.63
C PRO A 223 10.40 15.27 -26.59
N PRO A 224 10.27 15.85 -27.79
CA PRO A 224 9.49 15.25 -28.85
C PRO A 224 10.07 13.90 -29.27
N VAL A 225 9.15 12.98 -29.56
CA VAL A 225 9.36 11.65 -30.11
C VAL A 225 8.56 11.52 -31.40
N TYR A 226 8.78 10.45 -32.17
CA TYR A 226 8.10 10.30 -33.44
C TYR A 226 6.90 9.35 -33.33
N GLN A 227 5.74 9.81 -33.82
CA GLN A 227 4.55 8.99 -34.00
C GLN A 227 4.16 8.96 -35.49
N PRO A 228 4.09 7.78 -36.13
CA PRO A 228 3.61 7.63 -37.51
C PRO A 228 2.20 8.16 -37.66
N SER A 229 1.82 8.73 -38.80
CA SER A 229 0.53 9.39 -39.06
C SER A 229 -0.69 8.45 -39.19
N ASN A 230 -0.52 7.17 -38.87
CA ASN A 230 -1.61 6.20 -38.82
C ASN A 230 -2.69 6.62 -37.82
N ASP A 231 -3.95 6.26 -38.12
CA ASP A 231 -5.06 6.49 -37.19
C ASP A 231 -5.05 5.38 -36.12
N PHE A 232 -4.50 5.73 -34.95
CA PHE A 232 -4.46 4.85 -33.79
C PHE A 232 -5.64 5.17 -32.88
N LYS A 233 -6.46 4.15 -32.60
CA LYS A 233 -7.58 4.26 -31.66
C LYS A 233 -7.38 3.29 -30.51
N ALA A 234 -7.52 3.78 -29.29
CA ALA A 234 -7.60 2.92 -28.12
C ALA A 234 -8.85 2.04 -28.24
N LYS A 235 -8.73 0.77 -27.87
CA LYS A 235 -9.87 -0.16 -27.87
C LYS A 235 -10.71 0.02 -26.61
N PRO A 236 -12.00 -0.39 -26.64
CA PRO A 236 -12.82 -0.48 -25.43
C PRO A 236 -12.12 -1.26 -24.31
N GLY A 237 -12.23 -0.75 -23.07
CA GLY A 237 -11.55 -1.33 -21.90
C GLY A 237 -10.06 -1.01 -21.78
N SER A 238 -9.57 -0.03 -22.55
CA SER A 238 -8.21 0.51 -22.43
C SER A 238 -8.26 1.93 -21.88
N ASP A 239 -7.28 2.28 -21.06
CA ASP A 239 -7.10 3.61 -20.50
C ASP A 239 -5.99 4.34 -21.26
N ILE A 240 -6.24 5.59 -21.67
CA ILE A 240 -5.24 6.44 -22.33
C ILE A 240 -4.52 7.23 -21.24
N LEU A 241 -3.29 6.85 -20.91
CA LEU A 241 -2.48 7.53 -19.88
C LEU A 241 -1.83 8.82 -20.36
N SER A 242 -1.51 8.86 -21.65
CA SER A 242 -0.98 10.05 -22.29
C SER A 242 -1.57 10.15 -23.67
N SER A 243 -2.06 11.34 -23.99
CA SER A 243 -2.29 11.75 -25.38
C SER A 243 -1.05 12.47 -25.91
N VAL A 244 -1.11 12.93 -27.15
CA VAL A 244 -0.04 13.73 -27.75
C VAL A 244 -0.35 15.21 -27.73
N LYS A 245 0.69 16.04 -27.65
CA LYS A 245 0.64 17.44 -28.05
C LYS A 245 1.60 17.69 -29.20
N ILE A 246 1.19 18.55 -30.13
CA ILE A 246 2.00 19.02 -31.26
C ILE A 246 2.02 20.53 -31.21
N ASN A 247 3.21 21.15 -31.26
CA ASN A 247 3.36 22.61 -31.13
C ASN A 247 2.63 23.16 -29.90
N ASN A 248 2.70 22.43 -28.78
CA ASN A 248 2.03 22.72 -27.51
C ASN A 248 0.49 22.71 -27.53
N ILE A 249 -0.11 22.16 -28.59
CA ILE A 249 -1.56 21.97 -28.70
C ILE A 249 -1.88 20.50 -28.40
N PRO A 250 -2.62 20.20 -27.31
CA PRO A 250 -3.09 18.84 -27.02
C PRO A 250 -4.02 18.34 -28.12
N LEU A 251 -3.83 17.10 -28.54
CA LEU A 251 -4.67 16.41 -29.51
C LEU A 251 -5.21 15.15 -28.88
N ASN A 252 -6.47 14.82 -29.16
CA ASN A 252 -7.10 13.58 -28.70
C ASN A 252 -6.60 12.36 -29.52
N ARG A 253 -5.30 12.10 -29.44
CA ARG A 253 -4.62 11.00 -30.11
C ARG A 253 -3.73 10.29 -29.10
N PRO A 254 -3.87 8.96 -28.93
CA PRO A 254 -3.20 8.25 -27.86
C PRO A 254 -1.69 8.13 -28.11
N LEU A 255 -0.92 8.25 -27.03
CA LEU A 255 0.52 8.00 -27.01
C LEU A 255 0.85 6.79 -26.13
N ILE A 256 0.35 6.78 -24.90
CA ILE A 256 0.55 5.68 -23.94
C ILE A 256 -0.82 5.14 -23.57
N ILE A 257 -1.02 3.84 -23.79
CA ILE A 257 -2.27 3.15 -23.51
C ILE A 257 -1.98 1.99 -22.56
N THR A 258 -2.82 1.85 -21.54
CA THR A 258 -2.86 0.65 -20.70
C THR A 258 -4.12 -0.15 -20.96
N GLN A 259 -4.03 -1.47 -20.84
CA GLN A 259 -5.19 -2.33 -20.95
C GLN A 259 -5.11 -3.51 -19.98
N ARG A 260 -6.27 -3.92 -19.48
CA ARG A 260 -6.46 -5.09 -18.62
C ARG A 260 -7.54 -5.99 -19.24
N ILE A 261 -7.16 -7.14 -19.81
CA ILE A 261 -8.11 -8.11 -20.39
C ILE A 261 -7.84 -9.49 -19.80
N SER A 262 -8.87 -10.13 -19.24
CA SER A 262 -8.93 -11.58 -18.97
C SER A 262 -7.63 -12.20 -18.44
N ARG A 263 -7.00 -11.57 -17.42
CA ARG A 263 -5.74 -11.98 -16.76
C ARG A 263 -4.44 -11.61 -17.47
N SER A 264 -4.48 -10.74 -18.47
CA SER A 264 -3.31 -10.12 -19.08
C SER A 264 -3.36 -8.60 -18.97
N ARG A 265 -2.20 -8.01 -18.72
CA ARG A 265 -1.98 -6.56 -18.68
C ARG A 265 -1.08 -6.19 -19.84
N SER A 266 -1.42 -5.11 -20.53
CA SER A 266 -0.55 -4.55 -21.56
C SER A 266 -0.34 -3.06 -21.40
N ILE A 267 0.87 -2.62 -21.72
CA ILE A 267 1.23 -1.21 -21.87
C ILE A 267 1.65 -1.04 -23.32
N THR A 268 1.19 0.02 -23.97
CA THR A 268 1.49 0.31 -25.37
C THR A 268 1.97 1.74 -25.49
N VAL A 269 3.14 1.93 -26.08
CA VAL A 269 3.69 3.22 -26.47
C VAL A 269 3.65 3.33 -27.99
N LEU A 270 2.81 4.22 -28.50
CA LEU A 270 2.56 4.45 -29.93
C LEU A 270 3.51 5.51 -30.51
N ALA A 271 4.79 5.43 -30.15
CA ALA A 271 5.86 6.29 -30.65
C ALA A 271 7.20 5.58 -30.51
N PHE A 272 8.20 6.06 -31.24
CA PHE A 272 9.59 5.62 -31.17
C PHE A 272 10.53 6.79 -30.89
N ASP A 273 11.79 6.49 -30.58
CA ASP A 273 12.82 7.38 -30.05
C ASP A 273 12.57 7.84 -28.61
N ILE A 274 11.91 7.01 -27.80
CA ILE A 274 11.66 7.35 -26.40
C ILE A 274 12.94 7.35 -25.55
N TRP A 275 14.03 6.78 -26.03
CA TRP A 275 15.38 6.90 -25.44
C TRP A 275 15.79 8.37 -25.24
N LYS A 276 15.27 9.30 -26.06
CA LYS A 276 15.49 10.74 -25.90
C LYS A 276 14.98 11.26 -24.56
N TRP A 277 13.92 10.65 -24.02
CA TRP A 277 13.38 10.99 -22.70
C TRP A 277 14.42 10.77 -21.60
N LYS A 278 15.30 9.76 -21.71
CA LYS A 278 16.36 9.52 -20.73
C LYS A 278 17.49 10.54 -20.82
N LEU A 279 17.99 10.81 -22.04
CA LEU A 279 19.16 11.68 -22.20
C LEU A 279 18.89 13.14 -21.84
N GLN A 280 17.71 13.66 -22.17
CA GLN A 280 17.42 15.07 -21.96
C GLN A 280 16.89 15.40 -20.56
N THR A 281 16.44 14.39 -19.81
CA THR A 281 16.10 14.56 -18.39
C THR A 281 17.30 14.39 -17.47
N ALA A 282 18.39 13.76 -17.95
CA ALA A 282 19.61 13.54 -17.17
C ALA A 282 20.23 14.82 -16.59
N PRO A 283 20.37 15.95 -17.32
CA PRO A 283 20.89 17.19 -16.74
C PRO A 283 20.00 17.80 -15.65
N LYS A 284 18.71 17.43 -15.62
CA LYS A 284 17.73 17.89 -14.63
C LYS A 284 17.64 16.95 -13.42
N ASN A 285 18.50 15.91 -13.35
CA ASN A 285 18.43 14.85 -12.34
C ASN A 285 17.04 14.19 -12.23
N LEU A 286 16.29 14.15 -13.35
CA LEU A 286 14.96 13.57 -13.41
C LEU A 286 15.07 12.11 -13.88
N ASN A 287 14.62 11.17 -13.04
CA ASN A 287 14.69 9.73 -13.31
C ASN A 287 13.50 9.18 -14.12
N LEU A 288 12.81 10.05 -14.86
CA LEU A 288 11.50 9.77 -15.46
C LEU A 288 11.51 8.51 -16.33
N PHE A 289 12.47 8.36 -17.24
CA PHE A 289 12.55 7.18 -18.11
C PHE A 289 12.77 5.88 -17.33
N ASP A 290 13.72 5.89 -16.39
CA ASP A 290 14.02 4.71 -15.56
C ASP A 290 12.83 4.32 -14.71
N SER A 291 12.19 5.31 -14.07
CA SER A 291 10.95 5.12 -13.31
C SER A 291 9.83 4.58 -14.20
N PHE A 292 9.62 5.12 -15.40
CA PHE A 292 8.59 4.63 -16.31
C PHE A 292 8.79 3.16 -16.71
N ILE A 293 10.02 2.78 -17.08
CA ILE A 293 10.33 1.40 -17.48
C ILE A 293 10.21 0.43 -16.29
N LEU A 294 10.72 0.79 -15.11
CA LEU A 294 10.62 -0.05 -13.91
C LEU A 294 9.18 -0.13 -13.37
N ASN A 295 8.44 0.99 -13.38
CA ASN A 295 7.03 1.00 -13.01
C ASN A 295 6.19 0.23 -14.02
N SER A 296 6.56 0.21 -15.31
CA SER A 296 5.94 -0.64 -16.33
C SER A 296 6.09 -2.10 -15.99
N VAL A 297 7.30 -2.55 -15.61
CA VAL A 297 7.52 -3.92 -15.13
C VAL A 297 6.66 -4.20 -13.90
N LYS A 298 6.68 -3.32 -12.90
CA LYS A 298 5.88 -3.49 -11.68
C LYS A 298 4.39 -3.57 -11.99
N TRP A 299 3.86 -2.74 -12.88
CA TRP A 299 2.43 -2.70 -13.23
C TRP A 299 2.00 -3.92 -14.05
N LEU A 300 2.86 -4.38 -14.97
CA LEU A 300 2.67 -5.60 -15.76
C LEU A 300 2.82 -6.86 -14.90
N ASN A 301 3.73 -6.84 -13.92
CA ASN A 301 3.93 -7.91 -12.94
C ASN A 301 2.97 -7.83 -11.76
N THR A 302 2.27 -6.71 -11.56
CA THR A 302 1.36 -6.54 -10.43
C THR A 302 0.33 -7.62 -10.61
N ALA A 303 0.42 -8.59 -9.71
CA ALA A 303 0.25 -9.96 -10.14
C ALA A 303 -1.13 -10.19 -10.75
N ASN A 304 -1.17 -11.28 -11.50
CA ASN A 304 -2.30 -12.20 -11.49
C ASN A 304 -2.71 -12.65 -10.05
N ASP A 305 -2.34 -11.93 -8.98
CA ASP A 305 -2.92 -11.92 -7.63
C ASP A 305 -4.28 -11.20 -7.61
N GLN A 306 -5.07 -11.35 -8.67
CA GLN A 306 -6.47 -11.58 -8.34
C GLN A 306 -6.55 -13.03 -7.86
N LYS A 307 -6.00 -13.30 -6.67
CA LYS A 307 -6.43 -14.46 -5.92
C LYS A 307 -7.93 -14.26 -5.76
N GLN A 308 -8.69 -15.27 -6.14
CA GLN A 308 -10.12 -15.32 -5.86
C GLN A 308 -10.40 -15.17 -4.37
N VAL A 309 -9.42 -15.44 -3.51
CA VAL A 309 -9.49 -15.24 -2.07
C VAL A 309 -8.22 -14.53 -1.61
N ARG A 310 -8.37 -13.38 -0.96
CA ARG A 310 -7.27 -12.66 -0.32
C ARG A 310 -7.62 -12.44 1.14
N ILE A 311 -6.71 -12.76 2.05
CA ILE A 311 -6.91 -12.65 3.49
C ILE A 311 -5.71 -11.92 4.08
N ILE A 312 -5.98 -10.84 4.82
CA ILE A 312 -4.96 -10.05 5.50
C ILE A 312 -5.34 -9.84 6.96
N THR A 313 -4.33 -9.61 7.79
CA THR A 313 -4.52 -9.11 9.14
C THR A 313 -4.28 -7.60 9.17
N SER A 314 -4.99 -6.88 10.04
CA SER A 314 -4.82 -5.41 10.18
C SER A 314 -3.38 -5.02 10.54
N LYS A 315 -2.66 -5.86 11.30
CA LYS A 315 -1.25 -5.71 11.69
C LYS A 315 -0.50 -7.02 11.51
N LYS A 316 0.83 -6.99 11.60
CA LYS A 316 1.67 -8.20 11.62
C LYS A 316 2.21 -8.55 13.00
N LEU A 317 2.19 -7.58 13.92
CA LEU A 317 2.63 -7.69 15.29
C LEU A 317 1.49 -7.19 16.18
N TYR A 318 1.13 -8.00 17.17
CA TYR A 318 0.04 -7.73 18.10
C TYR A 318 0.52 -7.89 19.54
N SER A 319 -0.09 -7.15 20.45
CA SER A 319 0.14 -7.32 21.89
C SER A 319 -0.69 -8.50 22.42
N PRO A 320 -0.28 -9.18 23.51
CA PRO A 320 -1.10 -10.23 24.12
C PRO A 320 -2.49 -9.69 24.50
N GLY A 321 -3.55 -10.37 24.06
CA GLY A 321 -4.94 -9.96 24.28
C GLY A 321 -5.47 -8.91 23.30
N GLU A 322 -4.63 -8.34 22.43
CA GLU A 322 -5.08 -7.51 21.32
C GLU A 322 -5.82 -8.39 20.28
N PRO A 323 -7.01 -7.97 19.80
CA PRO A 323 -7.74 -8.73 18.79
C PRO A 323 -7.01 -8.72 17.45
N VAL A 324 -6.73 -9.91 16.93
CA VAL A 324 -6.20 -10.09 15.57
C VAL A 324 -7.36 -10.02 14.59
N GLU A 325 -7.59 -8.85 14.05
CA GLU A 325 -8.58 -8.60 13.02
C GLU A 325 -8.11 -9.11 11.66
N PHE A 326 -8.96 -9.92 11.02
CA PHE A 326 -8.82 -10.40 9.66
C PHE A 326 -9.81 -9.69 8.75
N THR A 327 -9.35 -9.28 7.59
CA THR A 327 -10.19 -8.86 6.47
C THR A 327 -9.89 -9.72 5.27
N ALA A 328 -10.94 -10.06 4.52
CA ALA A 328 -10.80 -10.87 3.34
C ALA A 328 -11.67 -10.38 2.18
N GLN A 329 -11.22 -10.71 0.97
CA GLN A 329 -11.88 -10.44 -0.29
C GLN A 329 -12.08 -11.74 -1.05
N VAL A 330 -13.32 -12.02 -1.47
CA VAL A 330 -13.68 -13.23 -2.21
C VAL A 330 -14.33 -12.88 -3.54
N TYR A 331 -13.85 -13.51 -4.60
CA TYR A 331 -14.27 -13.31 -5.98
C TYR A 331 -14.48 -14.65 -6.70
N ASP A 332 -15.38 -14.68 -7.69
CA ASP A 332 -15.57 -15.81 -8.59
C ASP A 332 -14.49 -15.89 -9.68
N GLU A 333 -14.59 -16.86 -10.60
CA GLU A 333 -13.60 -17.05 -11.69
C GLU A 333 -13.56 -15.90 -12.69
N SER A 334 -14.64 -15.10 -12.72
CA SER A 334 -14.83 -13.90 -13.55
C SER A 334 -14.53 -12.60 -12.78
N PHE A 335 -14.07 -12.71 -11.53
CA PHE A 335 -13.78 -11.60 -10.62
C PHE A 335 -14.98 -10.75 -10.18
N ASN A 336 -16.18 -11.33 -10.19
CA ASN A 336 -17.31 -10.72 -9.50
C ASN A 336 -17.18 -10.99 -7.99
N PRO A 337 -17.48 -10.00 -7.13
CA PRO A 337 -17.46 -10.19 -5.69
C PRO A 337 -18.51 -11.23 -5.25
N VAL A 338 -18.09 -12.17 -4.41
CA VAL A 338 -18.95 -13.25 -3.89
C VAL A 338 -19.18 -13.02 -2.40
N SER A 339 -20.43 -12.79 -1.99
CA SER A 339 -20.77 -12.43 -0.60
C SER A 339 -21.37 -13.59 0.19
N ASP A 340 -21.66 -14.70 -0.46
CA ASP A 340 -22.32 -15.91 0.09
C ASP A 340 -21.37 -17.13 0.14
N ALA A 341 -20.06 -16.92 -0.06
CA ALA A 341 -19.06 -17.94 0.20
C ALA A 341 -18.87 -18.20 1.70
N GLU A 342 -18.64 -19.45 2.06
CA GLU A 342 -18.19 -19.89 3.38
C GLU A 342 -16.67 -19.75 3.44
N LEU A 343 -16.17 -18.87 4.33
CA LEU A 343 -14.74 -18.58 4.46
C LEU A 343 -14.22 -19.02 5.82
N GLN A 344 -13.56 -20.18 5.84
CA GLN A 344 -12.97 -20.77 7.05
C GLN A 344 -11.47 -20.50 7.12
N LEU A 345 -10.99 -19.96 8.24
CA LEU A 345 -9.57 -19.76 8.53
C LEU A 345 -9.12 -20.75 9.60
N LYS A 346 -8.08 -21.53 9.28
CA LYS A 346 -7.39 -22.40 10.24
C LYS A 346 -6.16 -21.69 10.78
N ILE A 347 -6.18 -21.33 12.05
CA ILE A 347 -5.09 -20.65 12.74
C ILE A 347 -4.22 -21.70 13.43
N ASN A 348 -2.94 -21.71 13.09
CA ASN A 348 -1.91 -22.54 13.68
C ASN A 348 -0.95 -21.67 14.48
N GLY A 349 -0.63 -22.09 15.69
CA GLY A 349 0.33 -21.44 16.56
C GLY A 349 0.34 -22.12 17.93
N PRO A 350 0.78 -21.42 18.99
CA PRO A 350 0.59 -21.83 20.38
C PRO A 350 -0.88 -22.14 20.71
N ASP A 351 -1.80 -21.38 20.13
CA ASP A 351 -3.24 -21.57 20.21
C ASP A 351 -3.79 -21.97 18.82
N LYS A 352 -4.32 -23.18 18.71
CA LYS A 352 -4.85 -23.71 17.44
C LYS A 352 -6.35 -23.62 17.45
N THR A 353 -6.90 -22.83 16.54
CA THR A 353 -8.34 -22.57 16.46
C THR A 353 -8.74 -22.34 15.01
N ASP A 354 -9.95 -22.76 14.66
CA ASP A 354 -10.58 -22.44 13.38
C ASP A 354 -11.62 -21.33 13.59
N ILE A 355 -11.60 -20.30 12.75
CA ILE A 355 -12.58 -19.21 12.77
C ILE A 355 -13.29 -19.12 11.42
N LEU A 356 -14.54 -18.65 11.43
CA LEU A 356 -15.31 -18.37 10.23
C LEU A 356 -15.43 -16.85 10.08
N LEU A 357 -15.13 -16.33 8.89
CA LEU A 357 -15.29 -14.90 8.62
C LEU A 357 -16.72 -14.59 8.19
N ASN A 358 -17.25 -13.49 8.69
CA ASN A 358 -18.59 -13.00 8.39
C ASN A 358 -18.55 -12.11 7.15
N SER A 359 -19.56 -12.25 6.28
CA SER A 359 -19.69 -11.42 5.08
C SER A 359 -20.20 -10.02 5.43
N LEU A 360 -19.55 -9.00 4.89
CA LEU A 360 -19.98 -7.60 4.91
C LEU A 360 -20.70 -7.17 3.62
N GLY A 361 -20.84 -8.10 2.66
CA GLY A 361 -21.32 -7.80 1.31
C GLY A 361 -20.22 -7.25 0.40
N GLY A 362 -20.50 -7.21 -0.91
CA GLY A 362 -19.53 -6.75 -1.90
C GLY A 362 -18.27 -7.61 -1.99
N GLY A 363 -18.35 -8.88 -1.58
CA GLY A 363 -17.21 -9.80 -1.56
C GLY A 363 -16.24 -9.58 -0.39
N LEU A 364 -16.61 -8.76 0.59
CA LEU A 364 -15.81 -8.47 1.77
C LEU A 364 -16.21 -9.34 2.95
N TYR A 365 -15.22 -9.75 3.73
CA TYR A 365 -15.39 -10.58 4.91
C TYR A 365 -14.52 -10.07 6.07
N GLU A 366 -15.00 -10.23 7.30
CA GLU A 366 -14.28 -9.86 8.51
C GLU A 366 -14.38 -10.93 9.60
N GLY A 367 -13.44 -10.89 10.54
CA GLY A 367 -13.48 -11.70 11.75
C GLY A 367 -12.28 -11.43 12.62
N SER A 368 -12.33 -11.91 13.87
CA SER A 368 -11.30 -11.63 14.85
C SER A 368 -10.86 -12.91 15.56
N PHE A 369 -9.57 -12.99 15.87
CA PHE A 369 -9.00 -14.01 16.73
C PHE A 369 -8.36 -13.36 17.95
N ASN A 370 -8.74 -13.82 19.14
CA ASN A 370 -8.28 -13.23 20.39
C ASN A 370 -7.57 -14.32 21.20
N THR A 371 -6.33 -14.06 21.60
CA THR A 371 -5.57 -14.94 22.47
C THR A 371 -4.56 -14.14 23.29
N ASN A 372 -4.25 -14.64 24.48
CA ASN A 372 -3.21 -14.07 25.35
C ASN A 372 -1.89 -14.84 25.22
N LEU A 373 -1.87 -15.92 24.44
CA LEU A 373 -0.68 -16.73 24.25
C LEU A 373 0.26 -16.06 23.24
N SER A 374 1.47 -15.77 23.70
CA SER A 374 2.50 -15.18 22.85
C SER A 374 3.16 -16.22 21.96
N GLY A 375 3.50 -15.84 20.72
CA GLY A 375 4.23 -16.67 19.78
C GLY A 375 3.94 -16.36 18.32
N ASP A 376 4.55 -17.15 17.44
CA ASP A 376 4.34 -17.07 16.01
C ASP A 376 3.08 -17.83 15.59
N TYR A 377 2.24 -17.15 14.83
CA TYR A 377 1.01 -17.70 14.27
C TYR A 377 1.05 -17.70 12.75
N SER A 378 0.34 -18.65 12.17
CA SER A 378 0.07 -18.73 10.74
C SER A 378 -1.38 -19.12 10.51
N PHE A 379 -2.00 -18.58 9.48
CA PHE A 379 -3.35 -18.96 9.09
C PHE A 379 -3.37 -19.57 7.70
N ASN A 380 -4.34 -20.45 7.47
CA ASN A 380 -4.69 -20.97 6.16
C ASN A 380 -6.20 -20.84 5.98
N GLY A 381 -6.64 -19.93 5.12
CA GLY A 381 -8.05 -19.67 4.86
C GLY A 381 -8.51 -20.24 3.53
N THR A 382 -9.67 -20.89 3.53
CA THR A 382 -10.29 -21.51 2.35
C THR A 382 -11.68 -20.94 2.15
N ALA A 383 -11.99 -20.45 0.95
CA ALA A 383 -13.34 -20.01 0.59
C ALA A 383 -14.03 -21.06 -0.27
N THR A 384 -15.24 -21.44 0.10
CA THR A 384 -16.08 -22.37 -0.65
C THR A 384 -17.45 -21.78 -0.92
N LEU A 385 -17.97 -21.97 -2.14
CA LEU A 385 -19.34 -21.61 -2.51
C LEU A 385 -20.06 -22.86 -2.98
N SER A 386 -21.12 -23.27 -2.26
CA SER A 386 -21.90 -24.47 -2.58
C SER A 386 -21.05 -25.74 -2.78
N GLY A 387 -20.01 -25.90 -1.95
CA GLY A 387 -19.06 -27.02 -2.03
C GLY A 387 -17.93 -26.89 -3.07
N LYS A 388 -17.95 -25.85 -3.93
CA LYS A 388 -16.86 -25.54 -4.87
C LYS A 388 -15.81 -24.68 -4.18
N ASN A 389 -14.55 -25.10 -4.22
CA ASN A 389 -13.42 -24.29 -3.74
C ASN A 389 -13.20 -23.09 -4.68
N LEU A 390 -13.32 -21.87 -4.14
CA LEU A 390 -13.03 -20.63 -4.85
C LEU A 390 -11.55 -20.25 -4.74
N GLY A 391 -10.88 -20.61 -3.65
CA GLY A 391 -9.47 -20.30 -3.46
C GLY A 391 -9.01 -20.48 -2.02
N VAL A 392 -7.70 -20.35 -1.86
CA VAL A 392 -7.01 -20.49 -0.58
C VAL A 392 -6.02 -19.34 -0.42
N ASP A 393 -5.90 -18.78 0.77
CA ASP A 393 -4.86 -17.82 1.11
C ASP A 393 -4.20 -18.15 2.46
N LYS A 394 -2.95 -17.75 2.62
CA LYS A 394 -2.15 -18.04 3.81
C LYS A 394 -1.33 -16.84 4.22
N GLY A 395 -1.12 -16.69 5.52
CA GLY A 395 -0.28 -15.61 6.06
C GLY A 395 0.24 -15.91 7.45
N ARG A 396 1.11 -15.04 7.95
CA ARG A 396 1.70 -15.11 9.28
C ARG A 396 1.56 -13.80 10.03
N PHE A 397 1.51 -13.90 11.35
CA PHE A 397 1.54 -12.80 12.30
C PHE A 397 2.17 -13.27 13.61
N ASN A 398 2.56 -12.35 14.47
CA ASN A 398 3.14 -12.67 15.78
C ASN A 398 2.38 -11.92 16.89
N ILE A 399 2.25 -12.57 18.05
CA ILE A 399 1.68 -11.99 19.27
C ILE A 399 2.75 -11.99 20.36
N GLY A 400 2.99 -10.82 20.97
CA GLY A 400 3.75 -10.69 22.23
C GLY A 400 5.27 -10.88 22.16
N GLU A 401 5.90 -10.96 20.97
CA GLU A 401 7.37 -11.03 20.89
C GLU A 401 8.06 -9.68 21.20
N VAL A 402 7.35 -8.58 21.00
CA VAL A 402 7.80 -7.22 21.37
C VAL A 402 6.60 -6.49 21.96
N ASP A 403 6.75 -5.96 23.18
CA ASP A 403 5.79 -5.04 23.77
C ASP A 403 5.83 -3.73 22.98
N ILE A 404 4.84 -3.50 22.12
CA ILE A 404 4.77 -2.31 21.26
C ILE A 404 4.78 -1.03 22.11
N GLU A 405 4.15 -1.07 23.28
CA GLU A 405 4.13 0.02 24.27
C GLU A 405 5.51 0.35 24.85
N LYS A 406 6.44 -0.60 24.83
CA LYS A 406 7.82 -0.38 25.30
C LYS A 406 8.79 0.01 24.19
N ILE A 407 8.35 0.07 22.93
CA ILE A 407 9.22 0.50 21.82
C ILE A 407 9.57 1.98 21.95
N ASP A 408 8.60 2.81 22.33
CA ASP A 408 8.79 4.22 22.63
C ASP A 408 8.03 4.56 23.92
N ASP A 409 8.77 4.63 25.03
CA ASP A 409 8.26 4.98 26.35
C ASP A 409 8.26 6.50 26.59
N ARG A 410 8.64 7.29 25.59
CA ARG A 410 8.68 8.75 25.71
C ARG A 410 7.27 9.31 25.66
N MET A 411 7.04 10.31 26.49
CA MET A 411 5.81 11.09 26.46
C MET A 411 5.67 11.86 25.14
N ASP A 412 4.55 11.69 24.43
CA ASP A 412 4.19 12.49 23.25
C ASP A 412 3.72 13.90 23.68
N TYR A 413 4.69 14.77 23.93
CA TYR A 413 4.46 16.14 24.37
C TYR A 413 3.59 16.94 23.40
N GLU A 414 3.86 16.84 22.10
CA GLU A 414 3.14 17.61 21.06
C GLU A 414 1.66 17.24 21.04
N PHE A 415 1.35 15.94 21.08
CA PHE A 415 -0.02 15.45 21.12
C PHE A 415 -0.73 15.88 22.41
N LEU A 416 -0.14 15.62 23.58
CA LEU A 416 -0.78 15.90 24.88
C LEU A 416 -0.98 17.42 25.10
N ASN A 417 -0.03 18.24 24.68
CA ASN A 417 -0.16 19.71 24.73
C ASN A 417 -1.21 20.24 23.75
N SER A 418 -1.37 19.61 22.59
CA SER A 418 -2.43 19.97 21.64
C SER A 418 -3.81 19.57 22.16
N LEU A 419 -3.92 18.37 22.75
CA LEU A 419 -5.15 17.87 23.35
C LEU A 419 -5.63 18.75 24.50
N SER A 420 -4.72 19.20 25.38
CA SER A 420 -5.08 20.09 26.49
C SER A 420 -5.64 21.43 25.97
N LYS A 421 -4.98 22.06 24.99
CA LYS A 421 -5.46 23.31 24.37
C LYS A 421 -6.84 23.16 23.73
N LEU A 422 -7.09 22.06 23.02
CA LEU A 422 -8.37 21.81 22.33
C LEU A 422 -9.52 21.47 23.30
N SER A 423 -9.23 20.76 24.38
CA SER A 423 -10.22 20.41 25.42
C SER A 423 -10.46 21.54 26.44
N GLY A 424 -9.67 22.61 26.39
CA GLY A 424 -9.65 23.66 27.41
C GLY A 424 -9.02 23.21 28.74
N GLY A 425 -8.31 22.08 28.74
CA GLY A 425 -7.56 21.57 29.88
C GLY A 425 -6.16 22.18 30.01
N ASN A 426 -5.47 21.82 31.10
CA ASN A 426 -4.08 22.21 31.34
C ASN A 426 -3.16 20.98 31.24
N PHE A 427 -1.94 21.18 30.74
CA PHE A 427 -0.90 20.17 30.68
C PHE A 427 0.12 20.38 31.80
N TYR A 428 0.52 19.30 32.48
CA TYR A 428 1.50 19.34 33.58
C TYR A 428 2.54 18.23 33.39
N PHE A 429 3.80 18.53 33.66
CA PHE A 429 4.87 17.54 33.72
C PHE A 429 4.88 16.84 35.09
N ALA A 430 5.40 15.61 35.15
CA ALA A 430 5.54 14.86 36.41
C ALA A 430 6.31 15.65 37.47
N ASP A 431 7.35 16.38 37.06
CA ASP A 431 8.21 17.20 37.94
C ASP A 431 7.46 18.41 38.54
N ASN A 432 6.38 18.86 37.91
CA ASN A 432 5.55 20.00 38.35
C ASN A 432 4.16 19.55 38.82
N SER A 433 4.08 18.37 39.45
CA SER A 433 2.81 17.81 39.92
C SER A 433 2.12 18.67 41.00
N GLU A 434 2.86 19.50 41.73
CA GLU A 434 2.30 20.43 42.74
C GLU A 434 1.32 21.43 42.13
N ASP A 435 1.62 21.98 40.95
CA ASP A 435 0.75 22.94 40.24
C ASP A 435 -0.62 22.33 39.91
N LEU A 436 -0.65 21.02 39.59
CA LEU A 436 -1.88 20.28 39.35
C LEU A 436 -2.73 20.21 40.64
N PHE A 437 -2.10 19.87 41.78
CA PHE A 437 -2.81 19.76 43.05
C PHE A 437 -3.35 21.11 43.53
N GLU A 438 -2.60 22.20 43.37
CA GLU A 438 -3.09 23.54 43.66
C GLU A 438 -4.31 23.89 42.80
N LYS A 439 -4.24 23.61 41.49
CA LYS A 439 -5.36 23.88 40.58
C LYS A 439 -6.60 23.07 40.95
N LEU A 440 -6.45 21.79 41.27
CA LEU A 440 -7.55 20.92 41.71
C LEU A 440 -8.17 21.42 43.02
N LYS A 441 -7.34 21.92 43.95
CA LYS A 441 -7.82 22.50 45.21
C LYS A 441 -8.67 23.74 44.93
N THR A 442 -8.19 24.66 44.08
CA THR A 442 -8.97 25.85 43.68
C THR A 442 -10.29 25.47 43.02
N ILE A 443 -10.29 24.48 42.11
CA ILE A 443 -11.52 24.00 41.47
C ILE A 443 -12.47 23.38 42.50
N SER A 444 -11.96 22.65 43.49
CA SER A 444 -12.76 22.06 44.57
C SER A 444 -13.32 23.09 45.56
N GLU A 445 -12.62 24.20 45.75
CA GLU A 445 -13.06 25.32 46.59
C GLU A 445 -14.10 26.18 45.88
N LEU A 446 -14.01 26.28 44.55
CA LEU A 446 -14.98 26.98 43.69
C LEU A 446 -16.21 26.12 43.35
N SER A 447 -16.15 24.80 43.51
CA SER A 447 -17.32 23.95 43.31
C SER A 447 -18.28 24.15 44.47
N SER A 448 -19.31 24.97 44.23
CA SER A 448 -20.39 25.22 45.16
C SER A 448 -20.96 23.88 45.64
N LYS A 449 -20.71 23.55 46.91
CA LYS A 449 -21.49 22.53 47.62
C LYS A 449 -22.86 23.14 47.84
N GLU A 450 -23.71 23.15 46.82
CA GLU A 450 -25.14 23.41 47.01
C GLU A 450 -25.71 22.28 47.87
N LYS A 451 -25.64 22.47 49.19
CA LYS A 451 -26.40 21.69 50.13
C LYS A 451 -27.81 22.27 50.13
N LEU A 452 -28.72 21.65 49.39
CA LEU A 452 -30.15 21.92 49.50
C LEU A 452 -30.61 21.56 50.92
N THR A 453 -30.56 22.51 51.85
CA THR A 453 -31.23 22.40 53.14
C THR A 453 -32.67 22.80 52.96
N VAL A 454 -33.54 21.80 52.76
CA VAL A 454 -35.00 22.00 52.83
C VAL A 454 -35.38 22.09 54.30
N SER A 455 -35.77 23.27 54.76
CA SER A 455 -36.35 23.47 56.10
C SER A 455 -37.87 23.55 55.99
N GLU A 456 -38.57 22.53 56.46
CA GLU A 456 -40.03 22.58 56.65
C GLU A 456 -40.33 23.06 58.07
N ILE A 457 -40.99 24.22 58.18
CA ILE A 457 -41.47 24.73 59.47
C ILE A 457 -42.89 24.19 59.67
N ASN A 458 -43.06 23.29 60.62
CA ASN A 458 -44.37 22.77 60.98
C ASN A 458 -45.10 23.76 61.91
N LEU A 459 -45.98 24.57 61.33
CA LEU A 459 -46.70 25.64 62.03
C LEU A 459 -47.58 25.14 63.20
N TRP A 460 -48.04 23.88 63.13
CA TRP A 460 -48.89 23.26 64.16
C TRP A 460 -48.13 22.87 65.43
N SER A 461 -46.80 22.70 65.37
CA SER A 461 -45.99 22.35 66.56
C SER A 461 -45.36 23.57 67.24
N ASN A 462 -45.57 24.78 66.70
CA ASN A 462 -45.00 26.00 67.27
C ASN A 462 -45.86 26.49 68.46
N GLN A 463 -45.33 26.33 69.67
CA GLN A 463 -45.97 26.75 70.92
C GLN A 463 -46.44 28.21 70.91
N TRP A 464 -45.68 29.11 70.28
CA TRP A 464 -46.06 30.52 70.16
C TRP A 464 -47.28 30.75 69.28
N MET A 465 -47.43 29.94 68.23
CA MET A 465 -48.56 30.02 67.33
C MET A 465 -49.84 29.48 67.99
N MET A 466 -49.71 28.46 68.85
CA MET A 466 -50.80 27.97 69.69
C MET A 466 -51.21 29.00 70.75
N ILE A 467 -50.25 29.68 71.40
CA ILE A 467 -50.52 30.78 72.33
C ILE A 467 -51.26 31.93 71.62
N ALA A 468 -50.83 32.30 70.41
CA ALA A 468 -51.49 33.34 69.62
C ALA A 468 -52.94 32.94 69.26
N ALA A 469 -53.18 31.70 68.85
CA ALA A 469 -54.52 31.20 68.55
C ALA A 469 -55.44 31.21 69.78
N ILE A 470 -54.94 30.75 70.94
CA ILE A 470 -55.67 30.80 72.21
C ILE A 470 -55.97 32.24 72.60
N PHE A 471 -55.00 33.15 72.45
CA PHE A 471 -55.18 34.57 72.73
C PHE A 471 -56.27 35.17 71.84
N PHE A 472 -56.27 34.90 70.54
CA PHE A 472 -57.31 35.41 69.64
C PHE A 472 -58.70 34.87 69.99
N PHE A 473 -58.83 33.59 70.32
CA PHE A 473 -60.11 33.02 70.76
C PHE A 473 -60.57 33.60 72.10
N ALA A 474 -59.67 33.75 73.07
CA ALA A 474 -59.99 34.35 74.36
C ALA A 474 -60.37 35.82 74.23
N PHE A 475 -59.69 36.56 73.35
CA PHE A 475 -59.97 37.95 73.05
C PHE A 475 -61.30 38.10 72.31
N GLU A 476 -61.60 37.24 71.35
CA GLU A 476 -62.88 37.19 70.66
C GLU A 476 -64.03 36.88 71.64
N TRP A 477 -63.85 35.87 72.50
CA TRP A 477 -64.81 35.55 73.54
C TRP A 477 -65.04 36.72 74.51
N PHE A 478 -63.96 37.39 74.95
CA PHE A 478 -64.05 38.57 75.81
C PHE A 478 -64.80 39.72 75.13
N MET A 479 -64.52 39.98 73.85
CA MET A 479 -65.23 40.98 73.05
C MET A 479 -66.72 40.63 72.94
N ARG A 480 -67.06 39.37 72.63
CA ARG A 480 -68.46 38.89 72.54
C ARG A 480 -69.21 39.00 73.87
N LYS A 481 -68.55 38.69 74.98
CA LYS A 481 -69.13 38.82 76.33
C LYS A 481 -69.38 40.29 76.70
N ARG A 482 -68.46 41.18 76.34
CA ARG A 482 -68.60 42.63 76.58
C ARG A 482 -69.69 43.26 75.69
N SER A 483 -69.91 42.75 74.48
CA SER A 483 -70.96 43.22 73.56
C SER A 483 -72.34 42.59 73.81
N GLY A 484 -72.49 41.75 74.84
CA GLY A 484 -73.79 41.20 75.26
C GLY A 484 -74.36 40.11 74.35
N MET A 485 -73.52 39.43 73.57
CA MET A 485 -73.92 38.37 72.61
C MET A 485 -73.79 36.95 73.18
N LEU A 486 -73.66 36.80 74.51
CA LEU A 486 -73.46 35.55 75.24
C LEU A 486 -74.27 35.50 76.52
#